data_AF-A0A804UD29-F1
#
_entry.id   AF-A0A804UD29-F1
#
_cell.length_a   1.000
_cell.length_b   1.000
_cell.length_c   1.000
_cell.angle_alpha   90.00
_cell.angle_beta   90.00
_cell.angle_gamma   90.00
#
_symmetry.space_group_name_H-M   'P 1'
#
loop_
_entity.id
_entity.type
_entity.pdbx_description
1 polymer ?
#
loop_
_entity_poly.entity_id
_entity_poly.type
_entity_poly.pdbx_seq_one_letter_code
_entity_poly.pdbx_strand_id
1 'polypeptide(L)' 'MELDDAIHTAILTLKEGYEGQISSNNIEIGIIRADREFKVLSPSEIKDFMEEVE' A
#
# COMPACT_ATOMS: atom_id res chain seq x y z
N MET A 1 -3.93 -7.01 -13.90
CA MET A 1 -3.88 -6.34 -12.60
C MET A 1 -2.81 -5.31 -12.74
N GLU A 2 -3.22 -4.05 -12.78
CA GLU A 2 -2.26 -2.95 -12.71
C GLU A 2 -1.57 -2.99 -11.33
N LEU A 3 -0.36 -2.43 -11.24
CA LEU A 3 0.37 -2.40 -9.96
C LEU A 3 -0.46 -1.72 -8.87
N ASP A 4 -1.19 -0.67 -9.26
CA ASP A 4 -2.05 0.11 -8.38
C ASP A 4 -3.22 -0.75 -7.84
N ASP A 5 -3.84 -1.60 -8.67
CA ASP A 5 -4.87 -2.55 -8.22
C ASP A 5 -4.33 -3.53 -7.17
N ALA A 6 -3.08 -3.96 -7.34
CA ALA A 6 -2.42 -4.90 -6.43
C ALA A 6 -2.10 -4.22 -5.08
N ILE A 7 -1.62 -2.98 -5.11
CA ILE A 7 -1.38 -2.17 -3.91
C ILE A 7 -2.70 -1.94 -3.17
N HIS A 8 -3.75 -1.56 -3.89
CA HIS A 8 -5.09 -1.32 -3.34
C HIS A 8 -5.63 -2.57 -2.62
N THR A 9 -5.58 -3.73 -3.29
CA THR A 9 -6.03 -5.01 -2.71
C THR A 9 -5.24 -5.39 -1.46
N ALA A 10 -3.92 -5.15 -1.47
CA ALA A 10 -3.06 -5.41 -0.32
C ALA A 10 -3.42 -4.52 0.88
N ILE A 11 -3.65 -3.22 0.66
CA ILE A 11 -4.06 -2.27 1.70
C ILE A 11 -5.42 -2.68 2.28
N LEU A 12 -6.39 -3.03 1.44
CA LEU A 12 -7.70 -3.51 1.90
C LEU A 12 -7.58 -4.76 2.77
N THR A 13 -6.80 -5.74 2.33
CA THR A 13 -6.58 -6.99 3.08
C THR A 13 -5.96 -6.72 4.45
N LEU A 14 -5.00 -5.79 4.51
CA LEU A 14 -4.41 -5.38 5.78
C LEU A 14 -5.44 -4.68 6.67
N LYS A 15 -6.25 -3.76 6.10
CA LYS A 15 -7.27 -3.00 6.83
C LYS A 15 -8.37 -3.90 7.40
N GLU A 16 -8.74 -4.97 6.69
CA GLU A 16 -9.68 -5.98 7.15
C GLU A 16 -9.07 -6.96 8.18
N GLY A 17 -7.78 -7.26 8.05
CA GLY A 17 -7.06 -8.19 8.92
C GLY A 17 -6.52 -7.59 10.22
N TYR A 18 -6.47 -6.26 10.34
CA TYR A 18 -5.94 -5.55 11.50
C TYR A 18 -7.08 -4.91 12.30
N GLU A 19 -7.27 -5.34 13.55
CA GLU A 19 -8.32 -4.82 14.44
C GLU A 19 -8.09 -3.35 14.87
N GLY A 20 -6.96 -2.74 14.48
CA GLY A 20 -6.61 -1.35 14.79
C GLY A 20 -6.72 -0.40 13.60
N GLN A 21 -6.33 0.87 13.82
CA GLN A 21 -6.21 1.82 12.74
C GLN A 21 -4.90 1.58 11.98
N ILE A 22 -5.00 1.20 10.72
CA ILE A 22 -3.85 1.30 9.79
C ILE A 22 -3.62 2.77 9.49
N SER A 23 -2.35 3.17 9.49
CA SER A 23 -1.89 4.51 9.16
C SER A 23 -0.64 4.40 8.30
N SER A 24 -0.35 5.39 7.48
CA SER A 24 0.86 5.38 6.64
C SER A 24 2.18 5.32 7.41
N ASN A 25 2.15 5.49 8.74
CA ASN A 25 3.30 5.38 9.63
C ASN A 25 3.43 4.00 10.30
N ASN A 26 2.45 3.10 10.15
CA ASN A 26 2.46 1.77 10.78
C ASN A 26 2.53 0.61 9.77
N ILE A 27 2.47 0.91 8.47
CA ILE A 27 2.68 -0.06 7.40
C ILE A 27 3.82 0.40 6.49
N GLU A 28 4.47 -0.58 5.87
CA GLU A 28 5.48 -0.36 4.84
C GLU A 28 5.07 -1.17 3.60
N ILE A 29 5.07 -0.52 2.44
CA ILE A 29 4.71 -1.15 1.17
C ILE A 29 5.93 -1.13 0.26
N GLY A 30 6.41 -2.31 -0.11
CA GLY A 30 7.48 -2.50 -1.09
C GLY A 30 6.92 -3.00 -2.42
N ILE A 31 7.32 -2.35 -3.51
CA ILE A 31 6.92 -2.72 -4.87
C ILE A 31 8.13 -3.08 -5.72
N ILE A 32 7.96 -4.02 -6.64
CA ILE A 32 8.94 -4.36 -7.68
C ILE A 32 8.30 -4.04 -9.02
N ARG A 33 8.89 -3.11 -9.77
CA ARG A 33 8.40 -2.74 -11.11
C ARG A 33 9.09 -3.56 -12.20
N ALA A 34 8.75 -3.29 -13.46
CA ALA A 34 9.31 -3.99 -14.62
C ALA A 34 10.84 -3.84 -14.74
N ASP A 35 11.40 -2.78 -14.17
CA ASP A 35 12.85 -2.52 -14.02
C ASP A 35 13.55 -3.50 -13.06
N ARG A 36 12.79 -4.32 -12.33
CA ARG A 36 13.27 -5.24 -11.27
C ARG A 36 13.91 -4.51 -10.10
N GLU A 37 13.61 -3.24 -9.92
CA GLU A 37 14.03 -2.46 -8.76
C GLU A 37 12.99 -2.57 -7.66
N PHE A 38 13.46 -2.92 -6.46
CA PHE A 38 12.63 -2.89 -5.26
C PHE A 38 12.59 -1.46 -4.72
N LYS A 39 11.41 -0.85 -4.73
CA LYS A 39 11.18 0.48 -4.16
C LYS A 39 10.22 0.37 -2.98
N VAL A 40 10.63 0.92 -1.84
CA VAL A 40 9.74 1.16 -0.70
C VAL A 40 8.98 2.46 -0.93
N LEU A 41 7.66 2.41 -0.79
CA LEU A 41 6.81 3.59 -0.89
C LEU A 41 6.99 4.47 0.35
N SER A 42 7.05 5.78 0.14
CA SER A 42 7.06 6.76 1.23
C SER A 42 5.72 6.77 1.97
N PRO A 43 5.69 7.21 3.26
CA PRO A 43 4.44 7.40 3.99
C PRO A 43 3.44 8.32 3.28
N SER A 44 3.94 9.27 2.46
CA SER A 44 3.10 10.11 1.61
C SER A 44 2.43 9.30 0.50
N GLU A 45 3.21 8.52 -0.26
CA GLU A 45 2.65 7.63 -1.31
C GLU A 45 1.63 6.65 -0.71
N ILE A 46 1.94 6.04 0.44
CA ILE A 46 1.01 5.13 1.12
C ILE A 46 -0.28 5.85 1.53
N LYS A 47 -0.18 7.09 2.03
CA LYS A 47 -1.36 7.88 2.41
C LYS A 47 -2.25 8.17 1.21
N ASP A 48 -1.66 8.53 0.07
CA ASP A 48 -2.40 8.77 -1.17
C ASP A 48 -3.14 7.50 -1.61
N PHE A 49 -2.47 6.34 -1.59
CA PHE A 49 -3.12 5.05 -1.89
C PHE A 49 -4.22 4.69 -0.87
N MET A 50 -4.06 5.04 0.40
CA MET A 50 -5.10 4.81 1.42
C MET A 50 -6.32 5.70 1.22
N GLU A 51 -6.16 6.94 0.75
CA GLU A 51 -7.26 7.85 0.45
C GLU A 51 -8.06 7.38 -0.78
N GLU A 52 -7.41 6.76 -1.76
CA GLU A 52 -8.08 6.14 -2.91
C GLU A 52 -8.87 4.86 -2.57
N VAL A 53 -8.68 4.30 -1.37
CA VAL A 53 -9.34 3.07 -0.90
C VAL A 53 -10.69 3.35 -0.21
N GLU A 54 -11.02 4.61 0.13
CA GLU A 54 -12.32 4.99 0.71
C GLU A 54 -13.46 5.08 -0.33
#